data_AF-A0A4S2M1M1-F1
#
_entry.id   AF-A0A4S2M1M1-F1
#
_cell.length_a   1.000
_cell.length_b   1.000
_cell.length_c   1.000
_cell.angle_alpha   90.00
_cell.angle_beta   90.00
_cell.angle_gamma   90.00
#
_symmetry.space_group_name_H-M   'P 1'
#
loop_
_entity.id
_entity.type
_entity.pdbx_description
1 polymer ?
#
loop_
_entity_poly.entity_id
_entity_poly.type
_entity_poly.pdbx_seq_one_letter_code
_entity_poly.pdbx_strand_id
1 'polypeptide(L)'
;MDYTNTPDVPPDSESVHAPEGKSPAEILPHPTSQSTFDLLEPPKEEVASSNQEMESYYNRKHDAKWRHFAIGQSVLVKDYHGNCVSWRLGRSTCRFENVICVVGVGSET
;
A
#
# COMPACT_ATOMS: atom_id res chain seq x y z
N MET A 1 7.44 -47.23 8.81
CA MET A 1 6.24 -46.83 8.04
C MET A 1 5.17 -46.52 9.07
N ASP A 2 4.68 -45.30 9.27
CA ASP A 2 4.93 -44.01 8.61
C ASP A 2 4.77 -42.90 9.66
N TYR A 3 5.61 -41.87 9.53
CA TYR A 3 5.47 -40.61 10.27
C TYR A 3 4.58 -39.68 9.44
N THR A 4 3.51 -39.15 10.04
CA THR A 4 2.83 -37.97 9.51
C THR A 4 2.80 -36.90 10.59
N ASN A 5 3.89 -36.13 10.64
CA ASN A 5 3.90 -34.80 11.24
C ASN A 5 3.08 -33.88 10.34
N THR A 6 1.89 -33.50 10.77
CA THR A 6 1.20 -32.33 10.23
C THR A 6 1.82 -31.10 10.90
N PRO A 7 2.45 -30.16 10.18
CA PRO A 7 2.88 -28.92 10.79
C PRO A 7 1.65 -28.09 11.18
N ASP A 8 1.56 -27.77 12.47
CA ASP A 8 0.63 -26.82 13.05
C ASP A 8 0.94 -25.43 12.46
N VAL A 9 0.11 -25.00 11.51
CA VAL A 9 0.19 -23.64 10.96
C VAL A 9 -0.64 -22.76 11.89
N PRO A 10 -0.05 -21.71 12.52
CA PRO A 10 -0.85 -20.79 13.32
C PRO A 10 -1.85 -20.08 12.40
N PRO A 11 -3.17 -20.09 12.69
CA PRO A 11 -4.04 -19.10 12.11
C PRO A 11 -3.69 -17.74 12.74
N ASP A 12 -4.18 -16.66 12.16
CA ASP A 12 -4.07 -15.29 12.69
C ASP A 12 -2.89 -14.48 12.14
N SER A 13 -2.77 -14.50 10.81
CA SER A 13 -2.58 -13.22 10.10
C SER A 13 -3.96 -12.58 9.88
N GLU A 14 -4.63 -12.26 10.99
CA GLU A 14 -5.98 -11.68 10.97
C GLU A 14 -5.87 -10.24 10.45
N SER A 15 -6.28 -10.06 9.19
CA SER A 15 -6.43 -8.73 8.58
C SER A 15 -7.60 -8.04 9.28
N VAL A 16 -7.27 -7.20 10.26
CA VAL A 16 -8.19 -6.25 10.89
C VAL A 16 -8.76 -5.38 9.78
N HIS A 17 -9.98 -5.65 9.29
CA HIS A 17 -10.93 -4.67 8.75
C HIS A 17 -12.21 -5.25 8.09
N ALA A 18 -12.47 -6.56 8.11
CA ALA A 18 -13.78 -7.12 7.75
C ALA A 18 -14.35 -7.90 8.94
N PRO A 19 -15.62 -7.67 9.37
CA PRO A 19 -16.12 -8.23 10.63
C PRO A 19 -16.11 -9.76 10.71
N GLU A 20 -15.94 -10.51 9.63
CA GLU A 20 -15.91 -11.99 9.67
C GLU A 20 -15.12 -12.61 8.49
N GLY A 21 -14.06 -11.95 8.01
CA GLY A 21 -13.32 -12.44 6.83
C GLY A 21 -14.10 -12.41 5.51
N LYS A 22 -15.24 -11.71 5.49
CA LYS A 22 -16.12 -11.52 4.33
C LYS A 22 -15.47 -10.61 3.30
N SER A 23 -15.55 -11.00 2.03
CA SER A 23 -15.15 -10.16 0.90
C SER A 23 -16.02 -8.89 0.83
N PRO A 24 -15.49 -7.75 0.36
CA PRO A 24 -16.27 -6.52 0.21
C PRO A 24 -17.59 -6.71 -0.57
N ALA A 25 -17.61 -7.64 -1.52
CA ALA A 25 -18.81 -7.98 -2.29
C ALA A 25 -19.91 -8.65 -1.45
N GLU A 26 -19.56 -9.39 -0.39
CA GLU A 26 -20.49 -10.08 0.51
C GLU A 26 -21.10 -9.14 1.55
N ILE A 27 -20.50 -7.96 1.74
CA ILE A 27 -20.95 -6.94 2.70
C ILE A 27 -22.01 -6.03 2.05
N LEU A 28 -22.02 -5.94 0.71
CA LEU A 28 -22.94 -5.09 -0.04
C LEU A 28 -24.24 -5.86 -0.39
N PRO A 29 -25.43 -5.34 -0.05
CA PRO A 29 -26.69 -5.97 -0.43
C PRO A 29 -26.94 -5.78 -1.93
N HIS A 30 -26.52 -6.75 -2.75
CA HIS A 30 -26.80 -6.76 -4.18
C HIS A 30 -27.85 -7.84 -4.55
N PRO A 31 -28.86 -7.51 -5.39
CA PRO A 31 -29.64 -8.53 -6.09
C PRO A 31 -28.72 -9.29 -7.05
N THR A 32 -28.74 -10.62 -7.00
CA THR A 32 -27.96 -11.51 -7.86
C THR A 32 -28.40 -11.39 -9.32
N SER A 33 -27.89 -10.40 -10.04
CA SER A 33 -27.79 -10.45 -11.50
C SER A 33 -26.54 -11.25 -11.82
N GLN A 34 -26.68 -12.54 -12.11
CA GLN A 34 -25.60 -13.34 -12.67
C GLN A 34 -25.16 -12.67 -13.97
N SER A 35 -23.99 -12.06 -13.95
CA SER A 35 -23.39 -11.40 -15.09
C SER A 35 -22.60 -12.43 -15.89
N THR A 36 -22.57 -12.34 -17.22
CA THR A 36 -21.78 -13.25 -18.07
C THR A 36 -20.28 -13.24 -17.68
N PHE A 37 -19.82 -12.19 -17.00
CA PHE A 37 -18.47 -12.10 -16.45
C PHE A 37 -18.22 -13.02 -15.25
N ASP A 38 -19.26 -13.41 -14.51
CA ASP A 38 -19.15 -14.34 -13.37
C ASP A 38 -18.86 -15.79 -13.83
N LEU A 39 -19.09 -16.09 -15.11
CA LEU A 39 -18.80 -17.38 -15.76
C LEU A 39 -17.38 -17.47 -16.31
N LEU A 40 -16.62 -16.37 -16.34
CA LEU A 40 -15.24 -16.39 -16.78
C LEU A 40 -14.36 -16.76 -15.59
N GLU A 41 -13.66 -17.90 -15.70
CA GLU A 41 -12.58 -18.20 -14.76
C GLU A 41 -11.60 -17.03 -14.79
N PRO A 42 -11.30 -16.36 -13.66
CA PRO A 42 -10.29 -15.33 -13.64
C PRO A 42 -9.01 -15.96 -14.18
N PRO A 43 -8.27 -15.27 -15.08
CA PRO A 43 -6.97 -15.75 -15.50
C PRO A 43 -6.20 -16.08 -14.22
N LYS A 44 -5.64 -17.29 -14.14
CA LYS A 44 -4.76 -17.65 -13.01
C LYS A 44 -3.75 -16.52 -12.93
N GLU A 45 -3.84 -15.72 -11.86
CA GLU A 45 -2.80 -14.77 -11.54
C GLU A 45 -1.56 -15.63 -11.30
N GLU A 46 -0.71 -15.73 -12.33
CA GLU A 46 0.71 -15.85 -12.07
C GLU A 46 1.06 -14.58 -11.32
N VAL A 47 1.00 -14.65 -10.00
CA VAL A 47 1.65 -13.71 -9.12
C VAL A 47 3.11 -13.77 -9.54
N ALA A 48 3.49 -12.90 -10.46
CA ALA A 48 4.87 -12.70 -10.84
C ALA A 48 5.55 -12.35 -9.52
N SER A 49 6.28 -13.31 -8.95
CA SER A 49 7.10 -13.06 -7.77
C SER A 49 8.00 -11.91 -8.18
N SER A 50 7.77 -10.73 -7.59
CA SER A 50 8.61 -9.57 -7.85
C SER A 50 10.07 -10.01 -7.67
N ASN A 51 10.90 -9.72 -8.67
CA ASN A 51 12.30 -10.10 -8.63
C ASN A 51 13.03 -9.15 -7.67
N GLN A 52 12.91 -9.46 -6.37
CA GLN A 52 13.42 -8.63 -5.28
C GLN A 52 14.93 -8.38 -5.39
N GLU A 53 15.69 -9.30 -6.00
CA GLU A 53 17.12 -9.17 -6.22
C GLU A 53 17.43 -8.09 -7.27
N MET A 54 16.72 -8.15 -8.41
CA MET A 54 16.83 -7.14 -9.46
C MET A 54 16.40 -5.75 -8.97
N GLU A 55 15.30 -5.68 -8.23
CA GLU A 55 14.81 -4.44 -7.63
C GLU A 55 15.82 -3.88 -6.61
N SER A 56 16.39 -4.73 -5.75
CA SER A 56 17.38 -4.32 -4.76
C SER A 56 18.66 -3.79 -5.41
N TYR A 57 19.15 -4.45 -6.47
CA TYR A 57 20.30 -3.99 -7.23
C TYR A 57 20.04 -2.62 -7.86
N TYR A 58 18.88 -2.46 -8.50
CA TYR A 58 18.51 -1.21 -9.15
C TYR A 58 18.35 -0.07 -8.14
N ASN A 59 17.66 -0.34 -7.03
CA ASN A 59 17.46 0.62 -5.95
C ASN A 59 18.79 1.08 -5.33
N ARG A 60 19.73 0.16 -5.10
CA ARG A 60 21.07 0.50 -4.61
C ARG A 60 21.87 1.30 -5.63
N LYS A 61 21.83 0.91 -6.90
CA LYS A 61 22.56 1.59 -7.99
C LYS A 61 22.12 3.05 -8.16
N HIS A 62 20.85 3.33 -7.93
CA HIS A 62 20.27 4.65 -8.12
C HIS A 62 20.06 5.43 -6.81
N ASP A 63 20.64 4.96 -5.69
CA ASP A 63 20.40 5.52 -4.35
C ASP A 63 18.92 5.79 -4.10
N ALA A 64 18.07 4.85 -4.53
CA ALA A 64 16.64 4.91 -4.35
C ALA A 64 16.34 4.85 -2.86
N LYS A 65 16.24 6.03 -2.25
CA LYS A 65 15.82 6.16 -0.86
C LYS A 65 14.32 5.86 -0.82
N TRP A 66 13.93 5.05 0.15
CA TRP A 66 12.54 5.01 0.58
C TRP A 66 12.06 6.44 0.79
N ARG A 67 10.78 6.74 0.51
CA ARG A 67 10.18 8.08 0.66
C ARG A 67 10.04 8.49 2.13
N HIS A 68 11.13 8.39 2.88
CA HIS A 68 11.29 8.73 4.27
C HIS A 68 11.95 10.11 4.33
N PHE A 69 11.14 11.14 4.55
CA PHE A 69 11.60 12.52 4.80
C PHE A 69 11.92 12.74 6.28
N ALA A 70 13.17 13.05 6.65
CA ALA A 70 13.49 13.28 8.06
C ALA A 70 12.68 14.45 8.64
N ILE A 71 12.38 14.42 9.94
CA ILE A 71 11.77 15.58 10.62
C ILE A 71 12.71 16.77 10.45
N GLY A 72 12.15 17.92 10.06
CA GLY A 72 12.90 19.13 9.76
C GLY A 72 13.48 19.19 8.35
N GLN A 73 13.36 18.13 7.53
CA GLN A 73 13.80 18.15 6.14
C GLN A 73 12.89 19.04 5.29
N SER A 74 13.50 19.83 4.40
CA SER A 74 12.78 20.57 3.37
C SER A 74 12.29 19.62 2.27
N VAL A 75 11.01 19.71 1.94
CA VAL A 75 10.34 18.84 0.96
C VAL A 75 9.48 19.68 0.04
N LEU A 76 9.36 19.27 -1.22
CA LEU A 76 8.39 19.84 -2.15
C LEU A 76 7.08 19.07 -2.03
N VAL A 77 6.01 19.79 -1.74
CA VAL A 77 4.65 19.23 -1.67
C VAL A 77 3.88 19.70 -2.87
N LYS A 78 3.14 18.77 -3.48
CA LYS A 78 2.21 19.09 -4.54
C LYS A 78 0.93 19.61 -3.88
N ASP A 79 0.71 20.91 -3.98
CA ASP A 79 -0.47 21.59 -3.45
C ASP A 79 -1.56 21.65 -4.52
N TYR A 80 -2.70 21.05 -4.19
CA TYR A 80 -3.88 20.98 -5.02
C TYR A 80 -4.90 21.95 -4.46
N HIS A 81 -5.08 23.09 -5.12
CA HIS A 81 -6.06 24.10 -4.70
C HIS A 81 -6.99 24.42 -5.88
N GLY A 82 -8.25 24.00 -5.76
CA GLY A 82 -9.20 24.03 -6.87
C GLY A 82 -8.70 23.22 -8.07
N ASN A 83 -8.73 23.82 -9.27
CA ASN A 83 -8.20 23.20 -10.50
C ASN A 83 -6.72 23.51 -10.76
N CYS A 84 -6.00 24.12 -9.80
CA CYS A 84 -4.59 24.44 -9.95
C CYS A 84 -3.73 23.47 -9.15
N VAL A 85 -2.59 23.10 -9.74
CA VAL A 85 -1.58 22.24 -9.14
C VAL A 85 -0.28 23.02 -9.10
N SER A 86 0.24 23.23 -7.90
CA SER A 86 1.52 23.92 -7.70
C SER A 86 2.45 23.10 -6.82
N TRP A 87 3.76 23.24 -7.04
CA TRP A 87 4.75 22.71 -6.11
C TRP A 87 5.09 23.79 -5.10
N ARG A 88 5.00 23.46 -3.81
CA ARG A 88 5.35 24.38 -2.72
C ARG A 88 6.44 23.78 -1.86
N LEU A 89 7.38 24.61 -1.46
CA LEU A 89 8.39 24.24 -0.48
C LEU A 89 7.75 24.23 0.91
N GLY A 90 7.99 23.15 1.65
CA GLY A 90 7.59 23.04 3.04
C GLY A 90 8.62 22.30 3.86
N ARG A 91 8.42 22.30 5.17
CA ARG A 91 9.30 21.63 6.12
C ARG A 91 8.51 20.55 6.85
N SER A 92 9.04 19.33 6.88
CA SER A 92 8.44 18.24 7.65
C SER A 92 8.48 18.57 9.14
N THR A 93 7.34 18.59 9.83
CA THR A 93 7.23 18.96 11.24
C THR A 93 7.00 17.75 12.14
N CYS A 94 6.20 16.80 11.68
CA CYS A 94 6.02 15.52 12.35
C CYS A 94 5.69 14.40 11.36
N ARG A 95 5.82 13.17 11.83
CA ARG A 95 5.45 11.97 11.10
C ARG A 95 4.34 11.26 11.84
N PHE A 96 3.34 10.84 11.09
CA PHE A 96 2.33 9.90 11.53
C PHE A 96 2.61 8.58 10.80
N GLU A 97 3.05 7.58 11.56
CA GLU A 97 3.54 6.30 11.03
C GLU A 97 4.71 6.47 10.02
N ASN A 98 4.91 5.47 9.15
CA ASN A 98 5.99 5.46 8.15
C ASN A 98 5.59 6.14 6.82
N VAL A 99 4.31 6.51 6.65
CA VAL A 99 3.76 6.90 5.35
C VAL A 99 3.26 8.35 5.31
N ILE A 100 2.79 8.89 6.44
CA ILE A 100 2.19 10.22 6.50
C ILE A 100 3.16 11.19 7.17
N CYS A 101 3.42 12.31 6.51
CA CYS A 101 4.22 13.41 7.07
C CYS A 101 3.35 14.67 7.10
N VAL A 102 3.33 15.36 8.25
CA VAL A 102 2.80 16.72 8.30
C VAL A 102 3.88 17.67 7.81
N VAL A 103 3.49 18.55 6.89
CA VAL A 103 4.39 19.53 6.29
C VAL A 103 3.83 20.91 6.53
N GLY A 104 4.60 21.77 7.19
CA GLY A 104 4.32 23.20 7.26
C GLY A 104 4.71 23.86 5.93
N VAL A 105 3.76 24.49 5.26
CA VAL A 105 3.95 25.19 3.99
C VAL A 105 3.75 26.68 4.22
N GLY A 106 4.81 27.47 4.01
CA GLY A 106 4.81 28.92 4.22
C GLY A 106 5.07 29.34 5.67
N SER A 107 6.32 29.70 5.95
CA SER A 107 6.74 30.65 6.99
C SER A 107 8.28 30.66 7.04
N GLU A 108 8.90 31.47 6.18
CA GLU A 108 10.20 32.08 6.46
C GLU A 108 9.89 33.51 6.94
N THR A 109 9.94 33.73 8.25
CA THR A 109 10.29 35.05 8.80
C THR A 109 11.79 35.11 8.96
#